data_AF-A0A222FPA4-F1
#
_entry.id   AF-A0A222FPA4-F1
#
_cell.length_a   1.000
_cell.length_b   1.000
_cell.length_c   1.000
_cell.angle_alpha   90.00
_cell.angle_beta   90.00
_cell.angle_gamma   90.00
#
_symmetry.space_group_name_H-M   'P 1'
#
loop_
_entity.id
_entity.type
_entity.pdbx_description
1 polymer ?
#
loop_
_entity_poly.entity_id
_entity_poly.type
_entity_poly.pdbx_seq_one_letter_code
_entity_poly.pdbx_strand_id
1 'polypeptide(L)'
;MVKDVPSPIPLQNELLEVPGSVALLEYQTAFKNDSTHLPEVSLRYLIYLILDNKPDNEIQRFALQIRSDLNAERLETWQQQATQNDGACH
;
A
#
# COMPACT_ATOMS: atom_id res chain seq x y z
N MET A 1 11.77 -3.61 -38.67
CA MET A 1 12.38 -3.97 -37.38
C MET A 1 11.88 -2.97 -36.35
N VAL A 2 10.93 -3.38 -35.50
CA VAL A 2 10.55 -2.60 -34.32
C VAL A 2 11.67 -2.80 -33.31
N LYS A 3 12.30 -1.72 -32.85
CA LYS A 3 13.32 -1.80 -31.80
C LYS A 3 12.58 -2.12 -30.50
N ASP A 4 12.90 -3.24 -29.87
CA ASP A 4 12.43 -3.56 -28.53
C ASP A 4 12.91 -2.47 -27.57
N VAL A 5 11.97 -1.63 -27.12
CA VAL A 5 12.23 -0.64 -26.08
C VAL A 5 12.37 -1.43 -24.77
N PRO A 6 13.51 -1.37 -24.07
CA PRO A 6 13.64 -2.08 -22.81
C PRO A 6 12.60 -1.55 -21.81
N SER A 7 11.81 -2.45 -21.23
CA SER A 7 10.86 -2.11 -20.16
C SER A 7 11.62 -1.37 -19.04
N PRO A 8 11.14 -0.21 -18.58
CA PRO A 8 11.79 0.53 -17.48
C PRO A 8 11.75 -0.25 -16.16
N ILE A 9 10.91 -1.29 -16.08
CA ILE A 9 10.78 -2.17 -14.93
C ILE A 9 11.30 -3.55 -15.35
N PRO A 10 12.32 -4.10 -14.66
CA PRO A 10 12.79 -5.46 -14.90
C PRO A 10 11.62 -6.44 -14.81
N LEU A 11 11.59 -7.41 -15.73
CA LEU A 11 10.69 -8.57 -15.60
C LEU A 11 11.02 -9.27 -14.28
N GLN A 12 10.11 -9.17 -13.32
CA GLN A 12 10.20 -9.91 -12.07
C GLN A 12 9.56 -11.28 -12.30
N ASN A 13 10.23 -12.35 -11.88
CA ASN A 13 9.60 -13.66 -11.81
C ASN A 13 8.43 -13.58 -10.83
N GLU A 14 7.35 -14.28 -11.16
CA GLU A 14 6.18 -14.42 -10.30
C GLU A 14 6.62 -14.88 -8.91
N LEU A 15 6.37 -14.06 -7.88
CA LEU A 15 6.62 -14.44 -6.50
C LEU A 15 5.61 -15.53 -6.11
N LEU A 16 5.98 -16.38 -5.15
CA LEU A 16 5.13 -17.46 -4.63
C LEU A 16 3.68 -17.00 -4.44
N GLU A 17 2.74 -17.78 -4.97
CA GLU A 17 1.31 -17.51 -4.80
C GLU A 17 0.98 -17.44 -3.31
N VAL A 18 0.56 -16.27 -2.84
CA VAL A 18 -0.02 -16.12 -1.50
C VAL A 18 -1.51 -16.39 -1.63
N PRO A 19 -2.05 -17.42 -0.95
CA PRO A 19 -3.47 -17.69 -1.00
C PRO A 19 -4.26 -16.47 -0.53
N GLY A 20 -5.34 -16.12 -1.23
CA GLY A 20 -6.18 -14.97 -0.89
C GLY A 20 -6.73 -14.97 0.52
N SER A 21 -6.99 -16.16 1.06
CA SER A 21 -7.41 -16.36 2.46
C SER A 21 -6.34 -15.91 3.45
N VAL A 22 -5.06 -16.06 3.11
CA VAL A 22 -3.92 -15.61 3.94
C VAL A 22 -3.80 -14.10 3.87
N ALA A 23 -3.87 -13.50 2.67
CA ALA A 23 -3.80 -12.04 2.50
C ALA A 23 -4.95 -11.31 3.23
N LEU A 24 -6.18 -11.85 3.14
CA LEU A 24 -7.32 -11.31 3.87
C LEU A 24 -7.15 -11.45 5.39
N LEU A 25 -6.68 -12.61 5.86
CA LEU A 25 -6.45 -12.84 7.28
C LEU A 25 -5.34 -11.91 7.82
N GLU A 26 -4.24 -11.74 7.09
CA GLU A 26 -3.16 -10.80 7.42
C GLU A 26 -3.71 -9.38 7.54
N TYR A 27 -4.51 -8.93 6.57
CA TYR A 27 -5.16 -7.61 6.62
C TYR A 27 -6.10 -7.45 7.82
N GLN A 28 -6.95 -8.42 8.09
CA GLN A 28 -7.88 -8.35 9.24
C GLN A 28 -7.16 -8.39 10.59
N THR A 29 -6.05 -9.11 10.69
CA THR A 29 -5.27 -9.23 11.92
C THR A 29 -4.34 -8.06 12.17
N ALA A 30 -3.95 -7.32 11.12
CA ALA A 30 -3.14 -6.11 11.23
C ALA A 30 -3.76 -5.06 12.17
N PHE A 31 -5.10 -4.93 12.18
CA PHE A 31 -5.82 -4.00 13.06
C PHE A 31 -5.79 -4.37 14.55
N LYS A 32 -5.34 -5.58 14.89
CA LYS A 32 -5.23 -6.06 16.28
C LYS A 32 -3.79 -6.06 16.78
N ASN A 33 -2.83 -5.71 15.92
CA ASN A 33 -1.42 -5.77 16.24
C ASN A 33 -0.77 -4.42 15.93
N ASP A 34 -0.49 -3.68 17.00
CA ASP A 34 0.12 -2.33 16.96
C ASP A 34 1.53 -2.31 16.32
N SER A 35 2.18 -3.47 16.17
CA SER A 35 3.48 -3.56 15.49
C SER A 35 3.38 -3.74 13.97
N THR A 36 2.17 -3.78 13.41
CA THR A 36 1.97 -4.09 11.99
C THR A 36 2.14 -2.85 11.13
N HIS A 37 2.96 -2.95 10.08
CA HIS A 37 3.08 -1.90 9.09
C HIS A 37 1.88 -1.95 8.12
N LEU A 38 0.81 -1.23 8.48
CA LEU A 38 -0.45 -1.18 7.73
C LEU A 38 -0.30 -0.88 6.23
N PRO A 39 0.61 -0.01 5.76
CA PRO A 39 0.79 0.23 4.33
C PRO A 39 1.22 -1.03 3.56
N GLU A 40 2.09 -1.85 4.15
CA GLU A 40 2.60 -3.06 3.50
C GLU A 40 1.51 -4.13 3.41
N VAL A 41 0.79 -4.37 4.51
CA VAL A 41 -0.30 -5.35 4.53
C VAL A 41 -1.44 -4.93 3.61
N SER A 42 -1.75 -3.63 3.55
CA SER A 42 -2.73 -3.08 2.62
C SER A 42 -2.32 -3.28 1.16
N LEU A 43 -1.03 -3.10 0.84
CA LEU A 43 -0.52 -3.38 -0.50
C LEU A 43 -0.61 -4.87 -0.86
N ARG A 44 -0.26 -5.78 0.07
CA ARG A 44 -0.41 -7.23 -0.15
C ARG A 44 -1.87 -7.60 -0.43
N TYR A 45 -2.82 -7.03 0.32
CA TYR A 45 -4.24 -7.27 0.09
C TYR A 45 -4.72 -6.71 -1.26
N LEU A 46 -4.26 -5.52 -1.66
CA LEU A 46 -4.57 -4.94 -2.98
C LEU A 46 -4.06 -5.83 -4.12
N ILE A 47 -2.84 -6.36 -4.01
CA ILE A 47 -2.28 -7.30 -5.00
C ILE A 47 -3.17 -8.55 -5.10
N TYR A 48 -3.62 -9.10 -3.97
CA TYR A 48 -4.57 -10.21 -3.98
C TYR A 48 -5.87 -9.87 -4.71
N LEU A 49 -6.49 -8.71 -4.43
CA LEU A 49 -7.74 -8.31 -5.10
C LEU A 49 -7.56 -8.28 -6.64
N ILE A 50 -6.40 -7.82 -7.10
CA ILE A 50 -6.06 -7.76 -8.54
C ILE A 50 -5.85 -9.17 -9.11
N LEU A 51 -5.02 -10.00 -8.47
CA LEU A 51 -4.69 -11.34 -8.97
C LEU A 51 -5.88 -12.30 -8.95
N ASP A 52 -6.77 -12.16 -7.97
CA ASP A 52 -7.99 -12.97 -7.85
C ASP A 52 -9.14 -12.45 -8.74
N ASN A 53 -8.88 -11.48 -9.62
CA ASN A 53 -9.85 -10.85 -10.51
C ASN A 53 -11.11 -10.40 -9.77
N LYS A 54 -10.93 -9.75 -8.61
CA LYS A 54 -12.06 -9.15 -7.89
C LYS A 54 -12.70 -8.06 -8.75
N PRO A 55 -13.99 -7.76 -8.54
CA PRO A 55 -14.66 -6.69 -9.27
C PRO A 55 -13.89 -5.37 -9.23
N ASP A 56 -13.75 -4.70 -10.38
CA ASP A 56 -13.00 -3.44 -10.51
C ASP A 56 -13.45 -2.37 -9.51
N ASN A 57 -14.74 -2.34 -9.18
CA ASN A 57 -15.29 -1.41 -8.20
C ASN A 57 -14.78 -1.70 -6.77
N GLU A 58 -14.52 -2.95 -6.42
CA GLU A 58 -13.95 -3.35 -5.13
C GLU A 58 -12.48 -2.94 -5.06
N ILE A 59 -11.70 -3.26 -6.10
CA ILE A 59 -10.29 -2.87 -6.23
C ILE A 59 -10.15 -1.35 -6.13
N GLN A 60 -10.97 -0.60 -6.90
CA GLN A 60 -10.93 0.85 -6.92
C GLN A 60 -11.29 1.44 -5.56
N ARG A 61 -12.36 0.95 -4.90
CA ARG A 61 -12.74 1.41 -3.57
C ARG A 61 -11.62 1.20 -2.56
N PHE A 62 -11.02 0.01 -2.57
CA PHE A 62 -9.94 -0.31 -1.66
C PHE A 62 -8.69 0.54 -1.91
N ALA A 63 -8.28 0.71 -3.17
CA ALA A 63 -7.15 1.57 -3.53
C ALA A 63 -7.37 3.04 -3.12
N LEU A 64 -8.58 3.57 -3.29
CA LEU A 64 -8.94 4.92 -2.86
C LEU A 64 -8.90 5.07 -1.33
N GLN A 65 -9.35 4.06 -0.60
CA GLN A 65 -9.29 4.02 0.86
C GLN A 65 -7.84 4.10 1.34
N ILE A 66 -6.96 3.19 0.87
CA ILE A 66 -5.54 3.18 1.26
C ILE A 66 -4.88 4.52 0.94
N ARG A 67 -5.15 5.08 -0.25
CA ARG A 67 -4.60 6.37 -0.64
C ARG A 67 -5.04 7.49 0.32
N SER A 68 -6.29 7.47 0.76
CA SER A 68 -6.80 8.44 1.74
C SER A 68 -6.05 8.32 3.07
N ASP A 69 -5.91 7.09 3.57
CA ASP A 69 -5.28 6.82 4.87
C ASP A 69 -3.79 7.21 4.88
N LEU A 70 -3.04 6.82 3.85
CA LEU A 70 -1.63 7.19 3.70
C LEU A 70 -1.41 8.70 3.57
N ASN A 71 -2.30 9.38 2.86
CA ASN A 71 -2.22 10.83 2.72
C ASN A 71 -2.52 11.54 4.05
N ALA A 72 -3.47 11.03 4.83
CA ALA A 72 -3.78 11.57 6.16
C ALA A 72 -2.58 11.43 7.11
N GLU A 73 -1.99 10.24 7.19
CA GLU A 73 -0.79 9.98 8.02
C GLU A 73 0.39 10.89 7.61
N ARG A 74 0.60 11.06 6.31
CA ARG A 74 1.68 11.92 5.80
C ARG A 74 1.43 13.40 6.07
N LEU A 75 0.18 13.84 5.98
CA LEU A 75 -0.22 15.20 6.32
C LEU A 75 0.01 15.48 7.81
N GLU A 76 -0.39 14.57 8.69
CA GLU A 76 -0.14 14.67 10.14
C GLU A 76 1.35 14.77 10.45
N THR A 77 2.17 13.93 9.80
CA THR A 77 3.64 13.96 9.95
C THR A 77 4.21 15.33 9.56
N TRP A 78 3.77 15.89 8.43
CA TRP A 78 4.22 17.22 7.99
C TRP A 78 3.77 18.33 8.93
N GLN A 79 2.54 18.28 9.44
CA GLN A 79 2.05 19.25 10.42
C GLN A 79 2.88 19.20 11.71
N GLN A 80 3.18 18.01 12.23
CA GLN A 80 4.03 17.85 13.40
C GLN A 80 5.44 18.42 13.18
N GLN A 81 6.05 18.15 12.02
CA GLN A 81 7.37 18.68 11.67
C GLN A 81 7.37 20.20 11.50
N ALA A 82 6.34 20.77 10.88
CA ALA A 82 6.20 22.22 10.72
C ALA A 82 6.07 22.91 12.07
N THR A 83 5.30 22.33 13.01
CA THR A 83 5.09 22.90 14.35
C THR A 83 6.35 22.81 15.23
N GLN A 84 7.21 21.81 15.02
CA GLN A 84 8.49 21.67 15.74
C GLN A 84 9.57 22.65 15.25
N ASN A 85 9.55 23.04 13.97
CA ASN A 85 10.55 23.96 13.41
C ASN A 85 10.34 25.43 13.81
N ASP A 86 9.15 25.82 14.28
CA ASP A 86 8.89 27.16 14.80
C ASP A 86 9.34 27.36 16.27
N GLY A 87 9.80 26.28 16.93
CA GLY A 87 10.13 26.27 18.37
C GLY A 87 11.59 26.51 18.75
N ALA A 88 12.51 26.65 17.80
CA ALA A 88 13.95 26.78 18.08
C ALA A 88 14.55 28.09 17.55
N CYS A 89 14.03 29.22 18.03
CA CYS A 89 14.80 30.47 18.05
C CYS A 89 15.49 30.58 19.42
N HIS A 90 16.75 30.11 19.49
CA HIS A 90 17.70 30.51 20.53
C HIS A 90 18.53 31.68 20.03
#